data_AF-A0A209D995-F1
#
_entry.id   AF-A0A209D995-F1
#
_cell.length_a   1.000
_cell.length_b   1.000
_cell.length_c   1.000
_cell.angle_alpha   90.00
_cell.angle_beta   90.00
_cell.angle_gamma   90.00
#
_symmetry.space_group_name_H-M   'P 1'
#
loop_
_entity.id
_entity.type
_entity.pdbx_description
1 polymer ?
#
loop_
_entity_poly.entity_id
_entity_poly.type
_entity_poly.pdbx_seq_one_letter_code
_entity_poly.pdbx_strand_id
1 'polypeptide(L)'
;MGRSPPVSHSAGAPVSLAPADGGRRSRRGFLYQDAVTLLDCLDMLDGHWTEVSWEDLEDILCLQGTVPVYRQVKTVEGPGKSHSVARVCQPDFAKKHENRTAETSYLGKLFIGKPLPEGTRFTLIVNETPAADLYEFACERGRTRDPVSAAVRQKVIDKLGGLKLQDERDVDWCVDRLDVLVEARTSDQVEDEARRRLTPMVRTYLGQEPLVAEVEEVLKRLISVHIGRKAAELRAVRHTVDDFRAVFEDAVQRVTGQRHDGGLERLMTLQEKLQPAGVLAEEADRQHEAMLAFRRYQRSSLGAERQRLADLSDKIYAICQVTAMQRRGGLIGAGEPAYRETVLAVCNLPEVVSNEVPLSQALAVLSDITARCQNRYEDAS
;
A
#
# COMPACT_ATOMS: atom_id res chain seq x y z
N MET A 1 59.69 -2.52 -39.37
CA MET A 1 58.60 -3.52 -39.28
C MET A 1 58.19 -3.63 -37.83
N GLY A 2 56.88 -3.62 -37.54
CA GLY A 2 56.32 -3.79 -36.18
C GLY A 2 55.72 -2.54 -35.57
N ARG A 3 54.60 -2.04 -36.12
CA ARG A 3 53.66 -1.19 -35.37
C ARG A 3 52.58 -2.11 -34.79
N SER A 4 52.45 -2.14 -33.48
CA SER A 4 51.39 -2.82 -32.75
C SER A 4 50.01 -2.26 -33.11
N PRO A 5 48.94 -3.08 -33.14
CA PRO A 5 47.59 -2.62 -33.47
C PRO A 5 46.96 -1.89 -32.27
N PRO A 6 46.03 -0.94 -32.49
CA PRO A 6 45.31 -0.30 -31.41
C PRO A 6 44.22 -1.23 -30.87
N VAL A 7 44.15 -1.31 -29.54
CA VAL A 7 43.11 -2.00 -28.78
C VAL A 7 41.78 -1.26 -28.99
N SER A 8 40.81 -1.94 -29.61
CA SER A 8 39.45 -1.44 -29.76
C SER A 8 38.69 -1.59 -28.44
N HIS A 9 38.51 -0.50 -27.71
CA HIS A 9 37.47 -0.42 -26.70
C HIS A 9 36.12 -0.32 -27.41
N SER A 10 35.36 -1.41 -27.47
CA SER A 10 33.95 -1.37 -27.82
C SER A 10 33.18 -0.75 -26.66
N ALA A 11 33.06 0.58 -26.68
CA ALA A 11 32.08 1.28 -25.86
C ALA A 11 30.70 0.77 -26.25
N GLY A 12 30.04 0.03 -25.35
CA GLY A 12 28.66 -0.36 -25.50
C GLY A 12 27.81 0.89 -25.72
N ALA A 13 27.13 0.94 -26.87
CA ALA A 13 26.22 2.04 -27.18
C ALA A 13 25.16 2.14 -26.07
N PRO A 14 24.85 3.33 -25.56
CA PRO A 14 23.75 3.50 -24.63
C PRO A 14 22.46 3.15 -25.37
N VAL A 15 21.75 2.13 -24.87
CA VAL A 15 20.40 1.79 -25.32
C VAL A 15 19.50 2.98 -24.96
N SER A 16 19.25 3.84 -25.94
CA SER A 16 18.26 4.90 -25.84
C SER A 16 16.87 4.27 -25.83
N LEU A 17 16.31 4.04 -24.64
CA LEU A 17 14.89 3.74 -24.46
C LEU A 17 14.09 4.97 -24.89
N ALA A 18 13.67 4.99 -26.16
CA ALA A 18 12.66 5.94 -26.60
C ALA A 18 11.36 5.64 -25.85
N PRO A 19 10.65 6.64 -25.29
CA PRO A 19 9.38 6.42 -24.63
C PRO A 19 8.41 5.76 -25.62
N ALA A 20 7.80 4.65 -25.19
CA ALA A 20 6.88 3.89 -26.00
C ALA A 20 5.75 4.80 -26.50
N ASP A 21 5.61 4.86 -27.82
CA ASP A 21 4.63 5.68 -28.53
C ASP A 21 3.21 5.11 -28.28
N GLY A 22 2.65 5.46 -27.13
CA GLY A 22 1.33 5.05 -26.62
C GLY A 22 0.55 6.21 -26.00
N GLY A 23 0.98 7.44 -26.23
CA GLY A 23 0.34 8.65 -25.74
C GLY A 23 -1.01 8.91 -26.40
N ARG A 24 -2.09 8.37 -25.81
CA ARG A 24 -3.49 8.88 -25.74
C ARG A 24 -4.46 7.72 -25.55
N ARG A 25 -4.55 7.15 -24.34
CA ARG A 25 -5.75 6.43 -23.88
C ARG A 25 -6.11 6.89 -22.47
N SER A 26 -7.42 7.06 -22.25
CA SER A 26 -8.10 7.70 -21.11
C SER A 26 -7.51 7.40 -19.71
N ARG A 27 -7.54 8.39 -18.82
CA ARG A 27 -7.18 8.29 -17.38
C ARG A 27 -7.92 7.17 -16.63
N ARG A 28 -9.05 6.67 -17.14
CA ARG A 28 -9.85 5.59 -16.51
C ARG A 28 -9.24 4.19 -16.63
N GLY A 29 -8.50 3.89 -17.70
CA GLY A 29 -7.91 2.56 -17.91
C GLY A 29 -6.78 2.24 -16.94
N PHE A 30 -6.08 3.27 -16.46
CA PHE A 30 -4.98 3.14 -15.51
C PHE A 30 -5.46 2.86 -14.08
N LEU A 31 -6.60 3.43 -13.66
CA LEU A 31 -7.14 3.23 -12.31
C LEU A 31 -7.36 1.75 -11.98
N TYR A 32 -7.96 0.98 -12.92
CA TYR A 32 -8.20 -0.44 -12.69
C TYR A 32 -6.89 -1.22 -12.55
N GLN A 33 -5.91 -0.94 -13.43
CA GLN A 33 -4.61 -1.59 -13.37
C GLN A 33 -3.86 -1.20 -12.08
N ASP A 34 -3.90 0.05 -11.66
CA ASP A 34 -3.23 0.51 -10.44
C ASP A 34 -3.86 -0.13 -9.18
N ALA A 35 -5.18 -0.31 -9.15
CA ALA A 35 -5.86 -1.07 -8.10
C ALA A 35 -5.47 -2.56 -8.09
N VAL A 36 -5.34 -3.18 -9.27
CA VAL A 36 -4.85 -4.57 -9.38
C VAL A 36 -3.38 -4.68 -8.97
N THR A 37 -2.54 -3.71 -9.33
CA THR A 37 -1.14 -3.62 -8.87
C THR A 37 -1.07 -3.57 -7.35
N LEU A 38 -1.98 -2.83 -6.69
CA LEU A 38 -2.05 -2.84 -5.23
C LEU A 38 -2.34 -4.24 -4.69
N LEU A 39 -3.26 -5.00 -5.27
CA LEU A 39 -3.50 -6.39 -4.85
C LEU A 39 -2.26 -7.27 -5.02
N ASP A 40 -1.49 -7.10 -6.10
CA ASP A 40 -0.22 -7.82 -6.29
C ASP A 40 0.83 -7.39 -5.23
N CYS A 41 0.90 -6.12 -4.86
CA CYS A 41 1.75 -5.66 -3.75
C CYS A 41 1.28 -6.18 -2.38
N LEU A 42 -0.02 -6.38 -2.16
CA LEU A 42 -0.52 -7.02 -0.94
C LEU A 42 -0.20 -8.52 -0.93
N ASP A 43 -0.30 -9.21 -2.08
CA ASP A 43 0.12 -10.60 -2.22
C ASP A 43 1.63 -10.78 -1.92
N MET A 44 2.44 -9.77 -2.26
CA MET A 44 3.85 -9.71 -1.91
C MET A 44 4.06 -9.64 -0.38
N LEU A 45 3.26 -8.84 0.34
CA LEU A 45 3.31 -8.81 1.81
C LEU A 45 2.86 -10.14 2.43
N ASP A 46 1.97 -10.88 1.76
CA ASP A 46 1.52 -12.22 2.15
C ASP A 46 2.51 -13.34 1.70
N GLY A 47 3.64 -12.98 1.08
CA GLY A 47 4.72 -13.90 0.73
C GLY A 47 4.56 -14.64 -0.61
N HIS A 48 3.61 -14.24 -1.46
CA HIS A 48 3.45 -14.84 -2.79
C HIS A 48 4.54 -14.37 -3.77
N TRP A 49 4.98 -13.13 -3.61
CA TRP A 49 6.01 -12.49 -4.43
C TRP A 49 7.16 -12.03 -3.56
N THR A 50 8.36 -12.01 -4.13
CA THR A 50 9.53 -11.37 -3.52
C THR A 50 9.67 -9.93 -4.00
N GLU A 51 9.05 -9.60 -5.14
CA GLU A 51 9.12 -8.29 -5.76
C GLU A 51 7.94 -8.05 -6.69
N VAL A 52 7.51 -6.79 -6.78
CA VAL A 52 6.53 -6.31 -7.76
C VAL A 52 7.06 -5.05 -8.42
N SER A 53 6.96 -4.97 -9.74
CA SER A 53 7.22 -3.77 -10.53
C SER A 53 6.09 -3.48 -11.51
N TRP A 54 5.95 -2.21 -11.88
CA TRP A 54 5.00 -1.74 -12.89
C TRP A 54 5.68 -0.70 -13.78
N GLU A 55 5.15 -0.57 -15.01
CA GLU A 55 5.74 0.26 -16.08
C GLU A 55 7.13 -0.21 -16.55
N ASP A 56 7.45 -1.49 -16.37
CA ASP A 56 8.68 -2.12 -16.85
C ASP A 56 8.43 -2.92 -18.16
N LEU A 57 8.55 -4.24 -18.11
CA LEU A 57 8.39 -5.16 -19.25
C LEU A 57 6.93 -5.46 -19.60
N GLU A 58 6.01 -5.27 -18.65
CA GLU A 58 4.58 -5.47 -18.82
C GLU A 58 3.79 -4.49 -17.94
N ASP A 59 2.46 -4.58 -18.02
CA ASP A 59 1.55 -3.86 -17.14
C ASP A 59 1.93 -4.04 -15.67
N ILE A 60 2.23 -5.27 -15.24
CA ILE A 60 2.76 -5.63 -13.91
C ILE A 60 3.75 -6.79 -14.09
N LEU A 61 4.88 -6.75 -13.39
CA LEU A 61 5.84 -7.84 -13.30
C LEU A 61 6.00 -8.23 -11.83
N CYS A 62 5.73 -9.49 -11.52
CA CYS A 62 5.98 -10.05 -10.20
C CYS A 62 7.15 -11.05 -10.27
N LEU A 63 7.99 -11.10 -9.24
CA LEU A 63 9.01 -12.12 -9.11
C LEU A 63 8.70 -13.07 -7.95
N GLN A 64 8.95 -14.34 -8.16
CA GLN A 64 9.09 -15.33 -7.10
C GLN A 64 10.56 -15.77 -7.04
N GLY A 65 11.34 -15.14 -6.17
CA GLY A 65 12.80 -15.23 -6.20
C GLY A 65 13.33 -14.56 -7.47
N THR A 66 13.87 -15.36 -8.39
CA THR A 66 14.36 -14.88 -9.70
C THR A 66 13.43 -15.22 -10.87
N VAL A 67 12.31 -15.90 -10.60
CA VAL A 67 11.39 -16.38 -11.65
C VAL A 67 10.34 -15.30 -11.94
N PRO A 68 10.24 -14.81 -13.19
CA PRO A 68 9.30 -13.76 -13.54
C PRO A 68 7.90 -14.30 -13.84
N VAL A 69 6.90 -13.55 -13.37
CA VAL A 69 5.51 -13.69 -13.75
C VAL A 69 5.07 -12.40 -14.44
N TYR A 70 4.92 -12.48 -15.75
CA TYR A 70 4.53 -11.36 -16.60
C TYR A 70 3.01 -11.23 -16.62
N ARG A 71 2.48 -10.10 -16.15
CA ARG A 71 1.04 -9.93 -15.94
C ARG A 71 0.54 -8.77 -16.80
N GLN A 72 -0.49 -9.04 -17.59
CA GLN A 72 -1.09 -8.05 -18.48
C GLN A 72 -2.56 -7.84 -18.13
N VAL A 73 -2.94 -6.58 -17.88
CA VAL A 73 -4.31 -6.23 -17.48
C VAL A 73 -5.10 -5.82 -18.71
N LYS A 74 -6.26 -6.45 -18.91
CA LYS A 74 -7.17 -6.13 -20.01
C LYS A 74 -8.59 -5.99 -19.50
N THR A 75 -9.12 -4.79 -19.65
CA THR A 75 -10.48 -4.45 -19.26
C THR A 75 -11.38 -4.36 -20.48
N VAL A 76 -12.65 -4.71 -20.28
CA VAL A 76 -13.70 -4.53 -21.28
C VAL A 76 -14.79 -3.66 -20.73
N GLU A 77 -15.16 -2.67 -21.55
CA GLU A 77 -16.26 -1.76 -21.29
C GLU A 77 -17.38 -2.02 -22.31
N GLY A 78 -18.59 -2.27 -21.79
CA GLY A 78 -19.83 -2.42 -22.55
C GLY A 78 -20.46 -3.82 -22.48
N PRO A 79 -21.78 -3.92 -22.61
CA PRO A 79 -22.51 -5.19 -22.53
C PRO A 79 -22.19 -6.10 -23.73
N GLY A 80 -22.20 -7.42 -23.50
CA GLY A 80 -22.09 -8.44 -24.55
C GLY A 80 -20.69 -8.67 -25.12
N LYS A 81 -19.67 -8.08 -24.50
CA LYS A 81 -18.27 -8.34 -24.83
C LYS A 81 -17.71 -9.30 -23.78
N SER A 82 -16.92 -10.27 -24.22
CA SER A 82 -16.14 -11.15 -23.37
C SER A 82 -14.74 -11.33 -23.95
N HIS A 83 -13.76 -11.70 -23.11
CA HIS A 83 -12.48 -12.19 -23.59
C HIS A 83 -12.63 -13.66 -24.00
N SER A 84 -12.32 -13.96 -25.26
CA SER A 84 -12.25 -15.31 -25.83
C SER A 84 -10.88 -15.56 -26.43
N VAL A 85 -10.53 -16.81 -26.70
CA VAL A 85 -9.28 -17.16 -27.40
C VAL A 85 -9.15 -16.40 -28.72
N ALA A 86 -10.25 -16.29 -29.48
CA ALA A 86 -10.26 -15.54 -30.73
C ALA A 86 -9.90 -14.05 -30.53
N ARG A 87 -10.41 -13.43 -29.47
CA ARG A 87 -10.20 -12.01 -29.17
C ARG A 87 -8.81 -11.72 -28.62
N VAL A 88 -8.31 -12.54 -27.70
CA VAL A 88 -7.00 -12.30 -27.06
C VAL A 88 -5.83 -12.58 -28.01
N CYS A 89 -6.04 -13.42 -29.03
CA CYS A 89 -5.08 -13.66 -30.12
C CYS A 89 -5.29 -12.71 -31.32
N GLN A 90 -6.28 -11.82 -31.28
CA GLN A 90 -6.59 -10.94 -32.40
C GLN A 90 -5.54 -9.82 -32.52
N PRO A 91 -4.94 -9.60 -33.71
CA PRO A 91 -4.02 -8.48 -33.93
C PRO A 91 -4.66 -7.12 -33.62
N ASP A 92 -3.84 -6.14 -33.25
CA ASP A 92 -4.32 -4.80 -32.92
C ASP A 92 -4.72 -4.03 -34.19
N PHE A 93 -6.02 -3.98 -34.46
CA PHE A 93 -6.56 -3.30 -35.64
C PHE A 93 -6.35 -1.77 -35.65
N ALA A 94 -5.96 -1.16 -34.52
CA ALA A 94 -5.55 0.24 -34.48
C ALA A 94 -4.19 0.47 -35.15
N LYS A 95 -3.38 -0.57 -35.35
CA LYS A 95 -2.11 -0.50 -36.09
C LYS A 95 -2.36 -0.48 -37.61
N LYS A 96 -1.39 0.08 -38.34
CA LYS A 96 -1.34 0.03 -39.82
C LYS A 96 -1.40 -1.42 -40.29
N HIS A 97 -2.01 -1.67 -41.45
CA HIS A 97 -2.26 -3.02 -41.97
C HIS A 97 -1.00 -3.90 -42.00
N GLU A 98 0.13 -3.34 -42.45
CA GLU A 98 1.44 -4.01 -42.48
C GLU A 98 1.96 -4.48 -41.11
N ASN A 99 1.48 -3.88 -40.02
CA ASN A 99 1.87 -4.17 -38.64
C ASN A 99 0.78 -4.93 -37.86
N ARG A 100 -0.29 -5.42 -38.52
CA ARG A 100 -1.35 -6.21 -37.87
C ARG A 100 -0.95 -7.69 -37.79
N THR A 101 0.06 -7.96 -36.97
CA THR A 101 0.63 -9.31 -36.80
C THR A 101 0.16 -9.95 -35.49
N ALA A 102 0.39 -11.26 -35.33
CA ALA A 102 0.14 -11.98 -34.08
C ALA A 102 0.84 -11.33 -32.88
N GLU A 103 2.04 -10.76 -33.09
CA GLU A 103 2.84 -10.00 -32.11
C GLU A 103 2.08 -8.80 -31.52
N THR A 104 1.11 -8.25 -32.24
CA THR A 104 0.34 -7.08 -31.77
C THR A 104 -0.90 -7.44 -30.96
N SER A 105 -1.28 -8.73 -30.92
CA SER A 105 -2.38 -9.23 -30.09
C SER A 105 -2.05 -9.14 -28.59
N TYR A 106 -3.02 -9.41 -27.71
CA TYR A 106 -2.77 -9.39 -26.26
C TYR A 106 -1.77 -10.48 -25.88
N LEU A 107 -2.02 -11.73 -26.29
CA LEU A 107 -1.11 -12.83 -25.98
C LEU A 107 0.22 -12.71 -26.73
N GLY A 108 0.21 -12.21 -27.98
CA GLY A 108 1.45 -11.96 -28.72
C GLY A 108 2.37 -10.99 -27.99
N LYS A 109 1.85 -9.84 -27.55
CA LYS A 109 2.59 -8.88 -26.72
C LYS A 109 3.07 -9.52 -25.42
N LEU A 110 2.19 -10.28 -24.76
CA LEU A 110 2.50 -10.97 -23.52
C LEU A 110 3.58 -12.04 -23.65
N PHE A 111 3.92 -12.53 -24.84
CA PHE A 111 4.93 -13.59 -25.00
C PHE A 111 6.28 -13.11 -25.54
N ILE A 112 6.36 -11.91 -26.11
CA ILE A 112 7.57 -11.42 -26.81
C ILE A 112 8.27 -10.27 -26.07
N GLY A 113 9.51 -9.99 -26.47
CA GLY A 113 10.23 -8.77 -26.07
C GLY A 113 10.80 -8.77 -24.65
N LYS A 114 10.91 -9.93 -24.02
CA LYS A 114 11.33 -10.08 -22.63
C LYS A 114 12.07 -11.40 -22.37
N PRO A 115 12.92 -11.46 -21.33
CA PRO A 115 13.63 -12.68 -20.97
C PRO A 115 12.67 -13.80 -20.60
N LEU A 116 12.94 -15.02 -21.08
CA LEU A 116 12.13 -16.21 -20.77
C LEU A 116 12.97 -17.25 -20.02
N PRO A 117 13.41 -17.02 -18.76
CA PRO A 117 14.07 -18.06 -17.98
C PRO A 117 13.11 -19.22 -17.68
N GLU A 118 13.67 -20.37 -17.31
CA GLU A 118 12.86 -21.53 -16.95
C GLU A 118 11.99 -21.23 -15.71
N GLY A 119 10.74 -21.69 -15.73
CA GLY A 119 9.75 -21.39 -14.70
C GLY A 119 8.92 -20.11 -14.92
N THR A 120 9.24 -19.27 -15.93
CA THR A 120 8.46 -18.07 -16.26
C THR A 120 6.98 -18.39 -16.40
N ARG A 121 6.11 -17.51 -15.91
CA ARG A 121 4.66 -17.59 -16.13
C ARG A 121 4.11 -16.33 -16.76
N PHE A 122 2.95 -16.49 -17.38
CA PHE A 122 2.20 -15.39 -17.98
C PHE A 122 0.81 -15.35 -17.37
N THR A 123 0.35 -14.16 -16.98
CA THR A 123 -1.02 -13.99 -16.49
C THR A 123 -1.73 -12.93 -17.31
N LEU A 124 -2.84 -13.30 -17.92
CA LEU A 124 -3.79 -12.34 -18.48
C LEU A 124 -4.85 -12.04 -17.41
N ILE A 125 -4.87 -10.82 -16.89
CA ILE A 125 -5.84 -10.38 -15.89
C ILE A 125 -7.02 -9.73 -16.60
N VAL A 126 -8.23 -10.21 -16.33
CA VAL A 126 -9.48 -9.76 -16.96
C VAL A 126 -10.52 -9.36 -15.92
N ASN A 127 -11.36 -8.37 -16.22
CA ASN A 127 -12.40 -7.85 -15.31
C ASN A 127 -13.80 -8.43 -15.58
N GLU A 128 -13.89 -9.48 -16.40
CA GLU A 128 -15.16 -10.11 -16.72
C GLU A 128 -14.96 -11.60 -16.90
N THR A 129 -16.01 -12.37 -16.61
CA THR A 129 -16.03 -13.80 -16.88
C THR A 129 -15.73 -14.03 -18.36
N PRO A 130 -14.63 -14.74 -18.69
CA PRO A 130 -14.25 -14.91 -20.08
C PRO A 130 -15.20 -15.90 -20.79
N ALA A 131 -15.01 -16.09 -22.09
CA ALA A 131 -15.73 -17.11 -22.84
C ALA A 131 -15.25 -18.52 -22.47
N ALA A 132 -16.09 -19.53 -22.77
CA ALA A 132 -15.82 -20.92 -22.40
C ALA A 132 -14.49 -21.46 -22.92
N ASP A 133 -14.02 -20.97 -24.07
CA ASP A 133 -12.74 -21.38 -24.67
C ASP A 133 -11.50 -20.85 -23.93
N LEU A 134 -11.69 -19.99 -22.93
CA LEU A 134 -10.63 -19.44 -22.09
C LEU A 134 -10.74 -19.90 -20.62
N TYR A 135 -11.83 -20.57 -20.22
CA TYR A 135 -12.03 -21.02 -18.83
C TYR A 135 -10.99 -22.02 -18.35
N GLU A 136 -10.48 -22.89 -19.22
CA GLU A 136 -9.46 -23.86 -18.83
C GLU A 136 -8.13 -23.19 -18.44
N PHE A 137 -7.91 -21.94 -18.86
CA PHE A 137 -6.77 -21.15 -18.43
C PHE A 137 -7.03 -20.40 -17.11
N ALA A 138 -8.28 -20.39 -16.60
CA ALA A 138 -8.63 -19.58 -15.45
C ALA A 138 -7.97 -20.12 -14.16
N CYS A 139 -7.46 -19.22 -13.32
CA CYS A 139 -6.97 -19.55 -11.99
C CYS A 139 -7.51 -18.59 -10.93
N GLU A 140 -7.46 -19.03 -9.67
CA GLU A 140 -7.67 -18.16 -8.52
C GLU A 140 -6.37 -17.41 -8.19
N ARG A 141 -6.49 -16.19 -7.64
CA ARG A 141 -5.34 -15.43 -7.15
C ARG A 141 -4.54 -16.25 -6.14
N GLY A 142 -3.23 -16.29 -6.31
CA GLY A 142 -2.32 -17.09 -5.46
C GLY A 142 -2.29 -18.59 -5.76
N ARG A 143 -3.01 -19.07 -6.78
CA ARG A 143 -3.05 -20.50 -7.16
C ARG A 143 -2.62 -20.74 -8.59
N THR A 144 -2.16 -21.96 -8.84
CA THR A 144 -1.96 -22.49 -10.19
C THR A 144 -3.22 -23.16 -10.69
N ARG A 145 -3.55 -23.00 -11.97
CA ARG A 145 -4.64 -23.74 -12.60
C ARG A 145 -4.31 -25.23 -12.79
N ASP A 146 -5.35 -25.98 -13.12
CA ASP A 146 -5.23 -27.33 -13.66
C ASP A 146 -4.68 -27.34 -15.10
N PRO A 147 -4.21 -28.51 -15.61
CA PRO A 147 -3.78 -28.65 -17.00
C PRO A 147 -4.89 -28.30 -18.00
N VAL A 148 -4.52 -27.57 -19.06
CA VAL A 148 -5.42 -27.22 -20.17
C VAL A 148 -5.48 -28.38 -21.16
N SER A 149 -6.66 -28.66 -21.69
CA SER A 149 -6.86 -29.70 -22.70
C SER A 149 -6.07 -29.41 -23.98
N ALA A 150 -5.57 -30.46 -24.62
CA ALA A 150 -4.81 -30.33 -25.87
C ALA A 150 -5.60 -29.61 -26.97
N ALA A 151 -6.93 -29.79 -27.01
CA ALA A 151 -7.80 -29.13 -27.98
C ALA A 151 -7.87 -27.61 -27.78
N VAL A 152 -7.96 -27.14 -26.54
CA VAL A 152 -7.98 -25.70 -26.23
C VAL A 152 -6.60 -25.09 -26.43
N ARG A 153 -5.54 -25.78 -26.01
CA ARG A 153 -4.14 -25.41 -26.26
C ARG A 153 -3.86 -25.19 -27.75
N GLN A 154 -4.26 -26.14 -28.60
CA GLN A 154 -4.01 -26.06 -30.04
C GLN A 154 -4.72 -24.87 -30.70
N LYS A 155 -5.94 -24.52 -30.25
CA LYS A 155 -6.66 -23.33 -30.77
C LYS A 155 -5.90 -22.03 -30.56
N VAL A 156 -5.18 -21.89 -29.44
CA VAL A 156 -4.36 -20.70 -29.16
C VAL A 156 -3.12 -20.72 -30.05
N ILE A 157 -2.43 -21.86 -30.13
CA ILE A 157 -1.22 -22.06 -30.95
C ILE A 157 -1.51 -21.72 -32.42
N ASP A 158 -2.58 -22.28 -33.00
CA ASP A 158 -2.95 -22.06 -34.40
C ASP A 158 -3.21 -20.57 -34.70
N LYS A 159 -3.83 -19.85 -33.76
CA LYS A 159 -4.13 -18.42 -33.91
C LYS A 159 -2.92 -17.52 -33.73
N LEU A 160 -1.94 -17.96 -32.95
CA LEU A 160 -0.66 -17.28 -32.78
C LEU A 160 0.40 -17.82 -33.77
N GLY A 161 -0.01 -18.60 -34.77
CA GLY A 161 0.86 -19.12 -35.81
C GLY A 161 1.71 -18.02 -36.46
N GLY A 162 3.01 -18.26 -36.54
CA GLY A 162 3.99 -17.30 -37.07
C GLY A 162 4.56 -16.32 -36.04
N LEU A 163 4.13 -16.36 -34.77
CA LEU A 163 4.79 -15.65 -33.69
C LEU A 163 6.21 -16.21 -33.46
N LYS A 164 7.22 -15.34 -33.48
CA LYS A 164 8.62 -15.72 -33.26
C LYS A 164 9.06 -15.27 -31.87
N LEU A 165 9.48 -16.21 -31.03
CA LEU A 165 10.05 -15.91 -29.71
C LEU A 165 11.57 -15.67 -29.81
N GLN A 166 12.13 -14.88 -28.88
CA GLN A 166 13.53 -14.46 -28.94
C GLN A 166 14.53 -15.59 -28.64
N ASP A 167 14.14 -16.58 -27.83
CA ASP A 167 15.04 -17.63 -27.31
C ASP A 167 14.80 -19.00 -27.98
N GLU A 168 14.34 -19.02 -29.25
CA GLU A 168 13.98 -20.24 -30.01
C GLU A 168 12.89 -21.12 -29.35
N ARG A 169 12.29 -20.68 -28.23
CA ARG A 169 11.15 -21.35 -27.61
C ARG A 169 9.94 -21.34 -28.56
N ASP A 170 9.13 -22.38 -28.45
CA ASP A 170 7.88 -22.50 -29.19
C ASP A 170 6.73 -21.79 -28.45
N VAL A 171 5.73 -21.35 -29.21
CA VAL A 171 4.51 -20.71 -28.67
C VAL A 171 3.79 -21.61 -27.67
N ASP A 172 3.88 -22.92 -27.88
CA ASP A 172 3.24 -23.93 -27.07
C ASP A 172 3.74 -23.91 -25.61
N TRP A 173 5.04 -23.65 -25.42
CA TRP A 173 5.69 -23.47 -24.12
C TRP A 173 5.09 -22.31 -23.34
N CYS A 174 4.79 -21.20 -24.03
CA CYS A 174 4.12 -20.03 -23.44
C CYS A 174 2.67 -20.33 -23.09
N VAL A 175 1.94 -21.03 -23.95
CA VAL A 175 0.53 -21.40 -23.72
C VAL A 175 0.41 -22.33 -22.50
N ASP A 176 1.34 -23.27 -22.33
CA ASP A 176 1.35 -24.17 -21.17
C ASP A 176 1.58 -23.42 -19.84
N ARG A 177 2.17 -22.22 -19.89
CA ARG A 177 2.48 -21.33 -18.76
C ARG A 177 1.56 -20.12 -18.66
N LEU A 178 0.52 -20.06 -19.50
CA LEU A 178 -0.50 -19.01 -19.46
C LEU A 178 -1.54 -19.32 -18.39
N ASP A 179 -1.80 -18.34 -17.55
CA ASP A 179 -2.92 -18.27 -16.61
C ASP A 179 -3.84 -17.11 -16.97
N VAL A 180 -5.12 -17.23 -16.65
CA VAL A 180 -6.13 -16.18 -16.78
C VAL A 180 -6.69 -15.90 -15.40
N LEU A 181 -6.37 -14.72 -14.86
CA LEU A 181 -6.88 -14.31 -13.56
C LEU A 181 -8.11 -13.43 -13.78
N VAL A 182 -9.26 -13.87 -13.26
CA VAL A 182 -10.50 -13.11 -13.33
C VAL A 182 -10.65 -12.28 -12.06
N GLU A 183 -10.52 -10.97 -12.20
CA GLU A 183 -10.67 -10.00 -11.12
C GLU A 183 -12.06 -9.36 -11.13
N ALA A 184 -12.34 -8.60 -10.07
CA ALA A 184 -13.61 -7.90 -9.92
C ALA A 184 -13.90 -6.95 -11.08
N ARG A 185 -15.18 -6.66 -11.34
CA ARG A 185 -15.62 -6.04 -12.59
C ARG A 185 -15.21 -4.58 -12.72
N THR A 186 -15.18 -3.86 -11.60
CA THR A 186 -14.88 -2.43 -11.54
C THR A 186 -13.70 -2.16 -10.62
N SER A 187 -13.03 -1.01 -10.81
CA SER A 187 -11.95 -0.57 -9.91
C SER A 187 -12.44 -0.48 -8.47
N ASP A 188 -13.64 0.03 -8.25
CA ASP A 188 -14.23 0.20 -6.91
C ASP A 188 -14.34 -1.15 -6.18
N GLN A 189 -14.67 -2.24 -6.89
CA GLN A 189 -14.75 -3.57 -6.30
C GLN A 189 -13.36 -4.17 -5.99
N VAL A 190 -12.35 -3.84 -6.80
CA VAL A 190 -10.94 -4.20 -6.54
C VAL A 190 -10.43 -3.42 -5.32
N GLU A 191 -10.74 -2.13 -5.24
CA GLU A 191 -10.43 -1.27 -4.10
C GLU A 191 -11.14 -1.73 -2.81
N ASP A 192 -12.39 -2.19 -2.89
CA ASP A 192 -13.12 -2.78 -1.78
C ASP A 192 -12.41 -4.04 -1.22
N GLU A 193 -11.84 -4.86 -2.10
CA GLU A 193 -11.04 -6.02 -1.71
C GLU A 193 -9.71 -5.59 -1.08
N ALA A 194 -9.00 -4.64 -1.70
CA ALA A 194 -7.78 -4.07 -1.14
C ALA A 194 -8.03 -3.48 0.26
N ARG A 195 -9.14 -2.76 0.46
CA ARG A 195 -9.55 -2.22 1.76
C ARG A 195 -9.78 -3.30 2.80
N ARG A 196 -10.48 -4.39 2.44
CA ARG A 196 -10.70 -5.53 3.34
C ARG A 196 -9.39 -6.15 3.80
N ARG A 197 -8.40 -6.24 2.91
CA ARG A 197 -7.06 -6.77 3.22
C ARG A 197 -6.18 -5.79 4.00
N LEU A 198 -6.28 -4.49 3.71
CA LEU A 198 -5.55 -3.43 4.41
C LEU A 198 -6.03 -3.27 5.85
N THR A 199 -7.33 -3.40 6.13
CA THR A 199 -7.88 -3.20 7.48
C THR A 199 -7.16 -4.02 8.57
N PRO A 200 -6.99 -5.35 8.46
CA PRO A 200 -6.24 -6.12 9.45
C PRO A 200 -4.75 -5.76 9.50
N MET A 201 -4.13 -5.37 8.38
CA MET A 201 -2.73 -4.94 8.35
C MET A 201 -2.54 -3.61 9.10
N VAL A 202 -3.41 -2.63 8.85
CA VAL A 202 -3.41 -1.33 9.55
C VAL A 202 -3.72 -1.53 11.03
N ARG A 203 -4.67 -2.40 11.37
CA ARG A 203 -4.96 -2.78 12.76
C ARG A 203 -3.71 -3.33 13.46
N THR A 204 -2.99 -4.22 12.79
CA THR A 204 -1.75 -4.82 13.31
C THR A 204 -0.68 -3.76 13.54
N TYR A 205 -0.50 -2.85 12.57
CA TYR A 205 0.46 -1.75 12.68
C TYR A 205 0.14 -0.78 13.83
N LEU A 206 -1.14 -0.44 14.00
CA LEU A 206 -1.57 0.51 15.03
C LEU A 206 -1.74 -0.12 16.43
N GLY A 207 -1.80 -1.45 16.51
CA GLY A 207 -2.19 -2.17 17.74
C GLY A 207 -3.65 -1.95 18.17
N GLN A 208 -4.49 -1.35 17.31
CA GLN A 208 -5.89 -1.01 17.61
C GLN A 208 -6.75 -0.96 16.35
N GLU A 209 -8.09 -0.95 16.52
CA GLU A 209 -9.03 -0.87 15.39
C GLU A 209 -8.89 0.46 14.64
N PRO A 210 -8.59 0.46 13.32
CA PRO A 210 -8.52 1.68 12.53
C PRO A 210 -9.91 2.22 12.21
N LEU A 211 -10.02 3.54 12.03
CA LEU A 211 -11.22 4.15 11.46
C LEU A 211 -11.32 3.80 9.98
N VAL A 212 -12.55 3.61 9.49
CA VAL A 212 -12.80 3.37 8.05
C VAL A 212 -12.15 4.44 7.18
N ALA A 213 -12.27 5.71 7.57
CA ALA A 213 -11.66 6.84 6.85
C ALA A 213 -10.12 6.80 6.83
N GLU A 214 -9.46 6.23 7.85
CA GLU A 214 -8.01 6.06 7.84
C GLU A 214 -7.60 4.99 6.83
N VAL A 215 -8.30 3.87 6.79
CA VAL A 215 -8.01 2.80 5.83
C VAL A 215 -8.24 3.30 4.40
N GLU A 216 -9.31 4.07 4.17
CA GLU A 216 -9.60 4.71 2.87
C GLU A 216 -8.49 5.69 2.44
N GLU A 217 -8.01 6.55 3.34
CA GLU A 217 -6.91 7.47 3.00
C GLU A 217 -5.56 6.74 2.83
N VAL A 218 -5.31 5.66 3.57
CA VAL A 218 -4.13 4.78 3.34
C VAL A 218 -4.22 4.15 1.95
N LEU A 219 -5.35 3.54 1.61
CA LEU A 219 -5.63 2.95 0.29
C LEU A 219 -5.39 3.97 -0.82
N LYS A 220 -6.04 5.14 -0.72
CA LYS A 220 -5.93 6.23 -1.69
C LYS A 220 -4.51 6.73 -1.81
N ARG A 221 -3.75 6.79 -0.72
CA ARG A 221 -2.34 7.18 -0.75
C ARG A 221 -1.47 6.14 -1.45
N LEU A 222 -1.65 4.85 -1.17
CA LEU A 222 -0.95 3.77 -1.86
C LEU A 222 -1.24 3.80 -3.36
N ILE A 223 -2.50 3.91 -3.76
CA ILE A 223 -2.89 3.94 -5.18
C ILE A 223 -2.46 5.25 -5.84
N SER A 224 -2.80 6.42 -5.29
CA SER A 224 -2.64 7.69 -6.01
C SER A 224 -1.24 8.29 -5.92
N VAL A 225 -0.50 8.01 -4.84
CA VAL A 225 0.81 8.63 -4.59
C VAL A 225 1.96 7.69 -4.91
N HIS A 226 1.81 6.40 -4.63
CA HIS A 226 2.90 5.42 -4.77
C HIS A 226 2.80 4.60 -6.05
N ILE A 227 1.64 3.98 -6.31
CA ILE A 227 1.44 3.15 -7.50
C ILE A 227 1.08 4.02 -8.72
N GLY A 228 0.36 5.11 -8.47
CA GLY A 228 -0.23 5.97 -9.47
C GLY A 228 0.79 6.44 -10.49
N ARG A 229 0.52 6.12 -11.74
CA ARG A 229 1.45 6.37 -12.85
C ARG A 229 1.65 7.85 -13.08
N LYS A 230 2.89 8.30 -12.97
CA LYS A 230 3.26 9.65 -13.40
C LYS A 230 3.79 9.56 -14.83
N ALA A 231 3.00 10.06 -15.77
CA ALA A 231 3.37 10.12 -17.20
C ALA A 231 4.71 10.85 -17.50
N ALA A 232 5.35 11.47 -16.50
CA ALA A 232 6.65 12.14 -16.60
C ALA A 232 7.81 11.33 -16.01
N GLU A 233 7.56 10.25 -15.27
CA GLU A 233 8.61 9.43 -14.67
C GLU A 233 9.10 8.40 -15.70
N LEU A 234 10.41 8.44 -15.99
CA LEU A 234 11.06 7.66 -17.05
C LEU A 234 11.53 6.27 -16.58
N ARG A 235 11.37 5.95 -15.30
CA ARG A 235 11.91 4.73 -14.71
C ARG A 235 10.78 3.90 -14.14
N ALA A 236 10.75 2.63 -14.50
CA ALA A 236 9.88 1.66 -13.88
C ALA A 236 10.08 1.64 -12.36
N VAL A 237 8.97 1.54 -11.63
CA VAL A 237 9.00 1.44 -10.18
C VAL A 237 9.07 -0.04 -9.80
N ARG A 238 9.98 -0.37 -8.89
CA ARG A 238 10.24 -1.72 -8.40
C ARG A 238 10.26 -1.69 -6.89
N HIS A 239 9.49 -2.58 -6.27
CA HIS A 239 9.47 -2.75 -4.82
C HIS A 239 9.74 -4.19 -4.45
N THR A 240 10.74 -4.40 -3.59
CA THR A 240 10.83 -5.61 -2.80
C THR A 240 9.78 -5.62 -1.68
N VAL A 241 9.63 -6.75 -1.00
CA VAL A 241 8.77 -6.89 0.18
C VAL A 241 9.07 -5.80 1.22
N ASP A 242 10.35 -5.57 1.53
CA ASP A 242 10.77 -4.59 2.54
C ASP A 242 10.50 -3.15 2.08
N ASP A 243 10.73 -2.85 0.80
CA ASP A 243 10.46 -1.52 0.24
C ASP A 243 8.96 -1.19 0.32
N PHE A 244 8.09 -2.13 -0.08
CA PHE A 244 6.65 -1.88 -0.06
C PHE A 244 6.12 -1.85 1.38
N ARG A 245 6.67 -2.66 2.28
CA ARG A 245 6.35 -2.58 3.71
C ARG A 245 6.66 -1.19 4.26
N ALA A 246 7.84 -0.64 3.97
CA ALA A 246 8.19 0.72 4.39
C ALA A 246 7.24 1.79 3.81
N VAL A 247 6.81 1.63 2.55
CA VAL A 247 5.80 2.50 1.93
C VAL A 247 4.44 2.40 2.62
N PHE A 248 3.99 1.19 2.94
CA PHE A 248 2.76 0.95 3.69
C PHE A 248 2.82 1.61 5.08
N GLU A 249 3.92 1.42 5.81
CA GLU A 249 4.11 2.00 7.13
C GLU A 249 4.16 3.53 7.09
N ASP A 250 4.84 4.15 6.12
CA ASP A 250 4.79 5.61 5.92
C ASP A 250 3.36 6.08 5.56
N ALA A 251 2.62 5.30 4.75
CA ALA A 251 1.22 5.59 4.44
C ALA A 251 0.37 5.67 5.70
N VAL A 252 0.43 4.65 6.55
CA VAL A 252 -0.28 4.61 7.83
C VAL A 252 0.18 5.74 8.76
N GLN A 253 1.49 5.95 8.89
CA GLN A 253 2.03 6.99 9.76
C GLN A 253 1.56 8.40 9.36
N ARG A 254 1.52 8.75 8.08
CA ARG A 254 1.07 10.09 7.69
C ARG A 254 -0.44 10.29 7.81
N VAL A 255 -1.22 9.24 7.61
CA VAL A 255 -2.68 9.31 7.72
C VAL A 255 -3.11 9.40 9.18
N THR A 256 -2.48 8.61 10.05
CA THR A 256 -2.89 8.47 11.45
C THR A 256 -2.05 9.30 12.42
N GLY A 257 -0.85 9.73 11.99
CA GLY A 257 0.21 10.29 12.81
C GLY A 257 1.03 9.23 13.57
N GLN A 258 0.54 8.00 13.71
CA GLN A 258 1.07 7.00 14.66
C GLN A 258 2.16 6.14 14.02
N ARG A 259 3.21 5.83 14.78
CA ARG A 259 4.25 4.85 14.42
C ARG A 259 3.81 3.44 14.84
N HIS A 260 4.53 2.42 14.37
CA HIS A 260 4.31 1.00 14.69
C HIS A 260 4.35 0.69 16.21
N ASP A 261 5.06 1.49 16.99
CA ASP A 261 5.12 1.37 18.46
C ASP A 261 3.99 2.13 19.18
N GLY A 262 3.05 2.72 18.44
CA GLY A 262 1.99 3.58 18.97
C GLY A 262 2.43 5.02 19.30
N GLY A 263 3.70 5.37 19.04
CA GLY A 263 4.27 6.69 19.29
C GLY A 263 4.01 7.73 18.18
N LEU A 264 4.16 9.02 18.52
CA LEU A 264 4.15 10.17 17.60
C LEU A 264 5.53 10.84 17.72
N GLU A 265 6.44 10.65 16.75
CA GLU A 265 7.88 11.00 16.85
C GLU A 265 8.60 10.39 18.08
N ARG A 266 9.94 10.42 18.16
CA ARG A 266 10.68 9.79 19.28
C ARG A 266 10.53 10.63 20.56
N LEU A 267 9.36 10.57 21.17
CA LEU A 267 9.04 11.08 22.50
C LEU A 267 9.06 9.90 23.48
N MET A 268 9.60 10.09 24.67
CA MET A 268 9.52 9.12 25.77
C MET A 268 8.08 8.62 25.92
N THR A 269 7.92 7.31 26.15
CA THR A 269 6.62 6.67 26.39
C THR A 269 5.93 7.33 27.59
N LEU A 270 4.60 7.22 27.68
CA LEU A 270 3.87 7.74 28.84
C LEU A 270 4.41 7.14 30.15
N GLN A 271 4.76 5.86 30.14
CA GLN A 271 5.36 5.16 31.27
C GLN A 271 6.70 5.78 31.68
N GLU A 272 7.61 6.00 30.73
CA GLU A 272 8.89 6.67 30.97
C GLU A 272 8.70 8.10 31.50
N LYS A 273 7.67 8.82 31.03
CA LYS A 273 7.37 10.19 31.49
C LYS A 273 6.79 10.26 32.90
N LEU A 274 6.09 9.21 33.33
CA LEU A 274 5.47 9.14 34.65
C LEU A 274 6.39 8.54 35.71
N GLN A 275 7.46 7.85 35.29
CA GLN A 275 8.44 7.24 36.22
C GLN A 275 9.11 8.27 37.17
N PRO A 276 9.51 9.48 36.73
CA PRO A 276 10.01 10.54 37.64
C PRO A 276 8.98 11.02 38.67
N ALA A 277 7.68 10.81 38.39
CA ALA A 277 6.60 11.15 39.30
C ALA A 277 6.31 10.04 40.34
N GLY A 278 7.06 8.93 40.32
CA GLY A 278 6.85 7.80 41.22
C GLY A 278 5.60 6.97 40.91
N VAL A 279 4.98 7.18 39.75
CA VAL A 279 3.80 6.39 39.32
C VAL A 279 4.23 4.96 39.02
N LEU A 280 3.53 4.00 39.63
CA LEU A 280 3.80 2.58 39.42
C LEU A 280 3.48 2.16 37.99
N ALA A 281 4.21 1.17 37.46
CA ALA A 281 4.02 0.68 36.09
C ALA A 281 2.56 0.27 35.80
N GLU A 282 1.92 -0.47 36.70
CA GLU A 282 0.52 -0.87 36.55
C GLU A 282 -0.45 0.31 36.51
N GLU A 283 -0.14 1.39 37.22
CA GLU A 283 -0.94 2.62 37.17
C GLU A 283 -0.70 3.38 35.86
N ALA A 284 0.54 3.47 35.41
CA ALA A 284 0.89 4.06 34.12
C ALA A 284 0.21 3.32 32.95
N ASP A 285 0.12 1.99 33.00
CA ASP A 285 -0.58 1.17 32.00
C ASP A 285 -2.08 1.46 32.00
N ARG A 286 -2.72 1.57 33.18
CA ARG A 286 -4.14 1.97 33.26
C ARG A 286 -4.38 3.38 32.72
N GLN A 287 -3.47 4.32 33.00
CA GLN A 287 -3.52 5.68 32.45
C GLN A 287 -3.31 5.69 30.94
N HIS A 288 -2.46 4.80 30.41
CA HIS A 288 -2.26 4.61 28.98
C HIS A 288 -3.54 4.09 28.30
N GLU A 289 -4.19 3.07 28.85
CA GLU A 289 -5.46 2.57 28.33
C GLU A 289 -6.58 3.61 28.37
N ALA A 290 -6.68 4.36 29.46
CA ALA A 290 -7.64 5.46 29.59
C ALA A 290 -7.38 6.56 28.55
N MET A 291 -6.11 6.93 28.35
CA MET A 291 -5.68 7.86 27.30
C MET A 291 -6.11 7.36 25.91
N LEU A 292 -5.85 6.10 25.58
CA LEU A 292 -6.24 5.53 24.28
C LEU A 292 -7.77 5.53 24.12
N ALA A 293 -8.53 5.20 25.16
CA ALA A 293 -9.98 5.26 25.14
C ALA A 293 -10.50 6.69 24.90
N PHE A 294 -9.91 7.70 25.56
CA PHE A 294 -10.22 9.11 25.32
C PHE A 294 -9.89 9.53 23.89
N ARG A 295 -8.72 9.16 23.36
CA ARG A 295 -8.36 9.45 21.97
C ARG A 295 -9.38 8.85 21.00
N ARG A 296 -9.79 7.59 21.20
CA ARG A 296 -10.85 6.96 20.39
C ARG A 296 -12.15 7.75 20.46
N TYR A 297 -12.57 8.12 21.67
CA TYR A 297 -13.78 8.93 21.88
C TYR A 297 -13.70 10.28 21.15
N GLN A 298 -12.64 11.04 21.39
CA GLN A 298 -12.38 12.34 20.77
C GLN A 298 -12.40 12.27 19.23
N ARG A 299 -11.83 11.21 18.66
CA ARG A 299 -11.79 10.99 17.21
C ARG A 299 -13.15 10.64 16.62
N SER A 300 -13.97 9.89 17.35
CA SER A 300 -15.33 9.52 16.92
C SER A 300 -16.36 10.64 17.10
N SER A 301 -16.07 11.63 17.94
CA SER A 301 -16.97 12.75 18.24
C SER A 301 -17.05 13.78 17.11
N LEU A 302 -18.24 14.34 16.90
CA LEU A 302 -18.54 15.35 15.87
C LEU A 302 -19.26 16.57 16.46
N GLY A 303 -19.20 17.70 15.76
CA GLY A 303 -19.95 18.91 16.10
C GLY A 303 -19.63 19.47 17.49
N ALA A 304 -20.68 19.77 18.26
CA ALA A 304 -20.57 20.36 19.59
C ALA A 304 -19.78 19.50 20.58
N GLU A 305 -19.87 18.17 20.48
CA GLU A 305 -19.12 17.27 21.37
C GLU A 305 -17.62 17.32 21.06
N ARG A 306 -17.23 17.41 19.79
CA ARG A 306 -15.82 17.58 19.42
C ARG A 306 -15.26 18.91 19.95
N GLN A 307 -16.05 19.98 19.84
CA GLN A 307 -15.66 21.28 20.38
C GLN A 307 -15.51 21.23 21.90
N ARG A 308 -16.45 20.59 22.59
CA ARG A 308 -16.40 20.39 24.05
C ARG A 308 -15.12 19.65 24.50
N LEU A 309 -14.73 18.60 23.78
CA LEU A 309 -13.51 17.84 24.08
C LEU A 309 -12.24 18.64 23.77
N ALA A 310 -12.27 19.49 22.75
CA ALA A 310 -11.19 20.43 22.46
C ALA A 310 -11.06 21.46 23.60
N ASP A 311 -12.17 22.08 24.02
CA ASP A 311 -12.19 23.06 25.11
C ASP A 311 -11.69 22.45 26.43
N LEU A 312 -12.06 21.20 26.73
CA LEU A 312 -11.55 20.46 27.90
C LEU A 312 -10.03 20.23 27.79
N SER A 313 -9.55 19.85 26.60
CA SER A 313 -8.12 19.67 26.34
C SER A 313 -7.35 20.96 26.53
N ASP A 314 -7.87 22.09 26.05
CA ASP A 314 -7.25 23.40 26.20
C ASP A 314 -7.19 23.85 27.66
N LYS A 315 -8.24 23.61 28.46
CA LYS A 315 -8.26 23.91 29.90
C LYS A 315 -7.22 23.10 30.67
N ILE A 316 -7.14 21.80 30.41
CA ILE A 316 -6.15 20.93 31.06
C ILE A 316 -4.73 21.27 30.59
N TYR A 317 -4.56 21.65 29.31
CA TYR A 317 -3.29 22.14 28.81
C TYR A 317 -2.87 23.47 29.47
N ALA A 318 -3.82 24.37 29.74
CA ALA A 318 -3.55 25.61 30.47
C ALA A 318 -3.11 25.33 31.92
N ILE A 319 -3.77 24.42 32.64
CA ILE A 319 -3.29 23.92 33.94
C ILE A 319 -1.86 23.42 33.81
N CYS A 320 -1.60 22.63 32.77
CA CYS A 320 -0.29 22.07 32.52
C CYS A 320 0.79 23.15 32.34
N GLN A 321 0.48 24.25 31.66
CA GLN A 321 1.38 25.40 31.47
C GLN A 321 1.63 26.15 32.77
N VAL A 322 0.61 26.34 33.61
CA VAL A 322 0.74 27.00 34.91
C VAL A 322 1.66 26.20 35.84
N THR A 323 1.45 24.89 35.95
CA THR A 323 2.32 24.03 36.77
C THR A 323 3.77 24.05 36.26
N ALA A 324 3.98 24.01 34.95
CA ALA A 324 5.33 24.10 34.38
C ALA A 324 5.99 25.46 34.64
N MET A 325 5.22 26.55 34.66
CA MET A 325 5.70 27.88 35.02
C MET A 325 6.06 27.97 36.51
N GLN A 326 5.22 27.44 37.41
CA GLN A 326 5.52 27.36 38.85
C GLN A 326 6.78 26.54 39.12
N ARG A 327 6.97 25.42 38.41
CA ARG A 327 8.17 24.59 38.50
C ARG A 327 9.43 25.36 38.10
N ARG A 328 9.40 26.03 36.94
CA ARG A 328 10.51 26.87 36.47
C ARG A 328 10.82 28.02 37.42
N GLY A 329 9.82 28.52 38.13
CA GLY A 329 9.96 29.53 39.18
C GLY A 329 10.43 28.99 40.53
N GLY A 330 10.67 27.68 40.68
CA GLY A 330 11.08 27.05 41.94
C GLY A 330 9.99 26.98 43.00
N LEU A 331 8.72 27.26 42.63
CA LEU A 331 7.59 27.23 43.56
C LEU A 331 7.13 25.80 43.87
N ILE A 332 7.40 24.87 42.95
CA ILE A 332 7.11 23.43 43.10
C ILE A 332 8.30 22.61 42.61
N GLY A 333 8.57 21.47 43.24
CA GLY A 333 9.63 20.55 42.83
C GLY A 333 9.28 19.73 41.58
N ALA A 334 10.29 19.24 40.86
CA ALA A 334 10.13 18.30 39.75
C ALA A 334 9.73 16.90 40.25
N GLY A 335 9.25 16.03 39.35
CA GLY A 335 8.80 14.68 39.66
C GLY A 335 7.43 14.64 40.33
N GLU A 336 7.32 13.90 41.44
CA GLU A 336 6.07 13.67 42.19
C GLU A 336 5.33 14.96 42.57
N PRO A 337 5.99 16.02 43.09
CA PRO A 337 5.29 17.25 43.48
C PRO A 337 4.61 17.94 42.29
N ALA A 338 5.29 18.05 41.14
CA ALA A 338 4.70 18.63 39.93
C ALA A 338 3.55 17.79 39.37
N TYR A 339 3.66 16.46 39.43
CA TYR A 339 2.57 15.56 39.04
C TYR A 339 1.35 15.75 39.93
N ARG A 340 1.55 15.70 41.25
CA ARG A 340 0.49 15.88 42.25
C ARG A 340 -0.23 17.21 42.08
N GLU A 341 0.49 18.31 41.91
CA GLU A 341 -0.12 19.64 41.70
C GLU A 341 -0.92 19.69 40.40
N THR A 342 -0.43 19.06 39.32
CA THR A 342 -1.17 18.98 38.06
C THR A 342 -2.49 18.20 38.24
N VAL A 343 -2.43 17.03 38.89
CA VAL A 343 -3.61 16.19 39.13
C VAL A 343 -4.62 16.89 40.03
N LEU A 344 -4.17 17.51 41.13
CA LEU A 344 -5.05 18.26 42.04
C LEU A 344 -5.73 19.43 41.32
N ALA A 345 -5.02 20.16 40.46
CA ALA A 345 -5.61 21.24 39.67
C ALA A 345 -6.66 20.71 38.68
N VAL A 346 -6.43 19.56 38.04
CA VAL A 346 -7.43 18.91 37.17
C VAL A 346 -8.65 18.44 37.95
N CYS A 347 -8.47 17.84 39.14
CA CYS A 347 -9.56 17.43 40.02
C CYS A 347 -10.45 18.61 40.47
N ASN A 348 -9.86 19.82 40.55
CA ASN A 348 -10.54 21.04 40.98
C ASN A 348 -11.09 21.88 39.81
N LEU A 349 -11.04 21.38 38.57
CA LEU A 349 -11.70 22.05 37.45
C LEU A 349 -13.21 22.19 37.73
N PRO A 350 -13.83 23.37 37.48
CA PRO A 350 -15.24 23.59 37.77
C PRO A 350 -16.16 22.51 37.17
N GLU A 351 -15.91 22.09 35.94
CA GLU A 351 -16.72 21.08 35.24
C GLU A 351 -16.54 19.67 35.81
N VAL A 352 -15.39 19.39 36.43
CA VAL A 352 -15.12 18.12 37.11
C VAL A 352 -15.81 18.11 38.48
N VAL A 353 -15.69 19.20 39.22
CA VAL A 353 -16.34 19.37 40.53
C VAL A 353 -17.87 19.38 40.41
N SER A 354 -18.41 19.97 39.34
CA SER A 354 -19.86 19.98 39.07
C SER A 354 -20.38 18.66 38.48
N ASN A 355 -19.52 17.66 38.25
CA ASN A 355 -19.81 16.40 37.55
C ASN A 355 -20.32 16.55 36.12
N GLU A 356 -20.10 17.69 35.47
CA GLU A 356 -20.36 17.85 34.04
C GLU A 356 -19.40 17.00 33.20
N VAL A 357 -18.14 16.89 33.63
CA VAL A 357 -17.10 16.05 33.04
C VAL A 357 -16.68 14.99 34.06
N PRO A 358 -16.80 13.68 33.75
CA PRO A 358 -16.27 12.64 34.62
C PRO A 358 -14.78 12.82 34.88
N LEU A 359 -14.35 12.66 36.14
CA LEU A 359 -12.94 12.76 36.52
C LEU A 359 -12.04 11.83 35.69
N SER A 360 -12.51 10.61 35.40
CA SER A 360 -11.79 9.64 34.55
C SER A 360 -11.50 10.19 33.15
N GLN A 361 -12.43 10.96 32.58
CA GLN A 361 -12.24 11.59 31.27
C GLN A 361 -11.23 12.72 31.34
N ALA A 362 -11.30 13.57 32.37
CA ALA A 362 -10.34 14.65 32.59
C ALA A 362 -8.91 14.10 32.80
N LEU A 363 -8.75 13.02 33.58
CA LEU A 363 -7.46 12.37 33.77
C LEU A 363 -6.94 11.72 32.48
N ALA A 364 -7.81 11.13 31.67
CA ALA A 364 -7.41 10.59 30.36
C ALA A 364 -6.89 11.67 29.40
N VAL A 365 -7.50 12.86 29.42
CA VAL A 365 -7.02 14.04 28.67
C VAL A 365 -5.65 14.49 29.19
N LEU A 366 -5.46 14.51 30.51
CA LEU A 366 -4.16 14.83 31.12
C LEU A 366 -3.07 13.83 30.69
N SER A 367 -3.37 12.53 30.70
CA SER A 367 -2.45 11.48 30.23
C SER A 367 -2.12 11.65 28.74
N ASP A 368 -3.11 12.03 27.93
CA ASP A 368 -2.92 12.32 26.51
C ASP A 368 -2.01 13.53 26.26
N ILE A 369 -2.22 14.62 26.99
CA ILE A 369 -1.35 15.82 26.93
C ILE A 369 0.07 15.45 27.38
N THR A 370 0.20 14.71 28.49
CA THR A 370 1.49 14.25 29.01
C THR A 370 2.25 13.41 27.98
N ALA A 371 1.56 12.50 27.30
CA ALA A 371 2.14 11.68 26.24
C ALA A 371 2.68 12.53 25.06
N ARG A 372 2.13 13.73 24.81
CA ARG A 372 2.59 14.63 23.73
C ARG A 372 3.69 15.62 24.15
N CYS A 373 3.82 15.94 25.44
CA CYS A 373 4.80 16.91 25.94
C CYS A 373 6.16 16.28 26.28
N GLN A 374 7.28 16.92 25.89
CA GLN A 374 8.63 16.52 26.33
C GLN A 374 8.91 16.96 27.78
N ASN A 375 9.67 16.14 28.52
CA ASN A 375 10.23 16.44 29.85
C ASN A 375 9.22 17.05 30.83
N ARG A 376 8.01 16.47 30.86
CA ARG A 376 6.85 17.04 31.55
C ARG A 376 7.08 17.17 33.06
N TYR A 377 7.62 16.12 33.66
CA TYR A 377 7.88 16.05 35.10
C TYR A 377 9.38 16.03 35.44
N GLU A 378 10.26 16.00 34.44
CA GLU A 378 11.72 16.06 34.59
C GLU A 378 12.24 17.49 34.45
N ASP A 379 13.35 17.81 35.10
CA ASP A 379 14.06 19.05 34.80
C ASP A 379 14.60 19.00 33.36
N ALA A 380 14.55 20.14 32.68
CA ALA A 380 15.24 20.29 31.40
C ALA A 380 16.74 20.32 31.72
N SER A 381 17.38 19.15 31.71
CA SER A 381 18.84 19.01 31.79
C SER A 381 19.54 19.66 30.61
#